data_AF-A0A2V7Z072-F1
#
_entry.id   AF-A0A2V7Z072-F1
#
_cell.length_a   1.000
_cell.length_b   1.000
_cell.length_c   1.000
_cell.angle_alpha   90.00
_cell.angle_beta   90.00
_cell.angle_gamma   90.00
#
_symmetry.space_group_name_H-M   'P 1'
#
loop_
_entity.id
_entity.type
_entity.pdbx_description
1 polymer ?
#
loop_
_entity_poly.entity_id
_entity_poly.type
_entity_poly.pdbx_seq_one_letter_code
_entity_poly.pdbx_strand_id
1 'polypeptide(L)'
;MAVGMPPATEQWAPRGGSFDIRRILPSAFGRLPAMPSKLLRGMGCMAYTLLVFVIFALAAYTSFSVFVRSGATTVPSVEGMSQTDAANVLADQGLALRIAEGRGRYDDKVPADLVARQSPDAKSFVKRGSTVNVVLSRGPRRVTVPDLRAKTLPLAQAGLSGTGLALGRILEALAPHREAPGSVIEQDPDPNASVPPATGVDLLLAMAAPGERYVMPDLVYRHYDQVRPTFEARGFKLGSIKFERYEGVAAGVILRQFPLPGHPVSREDAISLVVATADGAP
;
A
#
# COMPACT_ATOMS: atom_id res chain seq x y z
N MET A 1 4.07 40.00 69.08
CA MET A 1 3.20 39.66 70.21
C MET A 1 2.46 38.39 69.80
N ALA A 2 2.90 37.19 70.19
CA ALA A 2 2.80 36.63 71.55
C ALA A 2 1.33 36.72 71.99
N VAL A 3 0.60 35.62 72.21
CA VAL A 3 0.72 34.63 73.29
C VAL A 3 -0.18 33.45 72.87
N GLY A 4 0.05 32.16 73.11
CA GLY A 4 0.97 31.40 73.96
C GLY A 4 0.37 30.00 74.09
N MET A 5 1.21 28.97 73.98
CA MET A 5 0.87 27.62 74.46
C MET A 5 0.60 27.67 75.97
N PRO A 6 -0.33 26.86 76.48
CA PRO A 6 -0.14 26.17 77.74
C PRO A 6 -0.01 24.64 77.55
N PRO A 7 0.93 23.98 78.26
CA PRO A 7 1.15 22.54 78.19
C PRO A 7 0.43 21.75 79.30
N ALA A 8 0.32 20.45 79.03
CA ALA A 8 0.44 19.31 79.95
C ALA A 8 -0.52 19.13 81.15
N THR A 9 -1.02 17.89 81.20
CA THR A 9 -1.32 17.08 82.39
C THR A 9 -2.39 17.58 83.36
N GLU A 10 -3.60 17.04 83.23
CA GLU A 10 -4.38 16.67 84.42
C GLU A 10 -5.03 15.30 84.27
N GLN A 11 -4.66 14.46 85.22
CA GLN A 11 -5.07 13.09 85.44
C GLN A 11 -6.39 13.13 86.20
N TRP A 12 -7.53 13.10 85.49
CA TRP A 12 -8.85 13.08 86.12
C TRP A 12 -9.23 11.65 86.52
N ALA A 13 -9.24 11.37 87.82
CA ALA A 13 -9.87 10.20 88.42
C ALA A 13 -11.28 10.58 88.91
N PRO A 14 -12.36 9.90 88.48
CA PRO A 14 -13.68 10.18 89.02
C PRO A 14 -13.77 9.69 90.47
N ARG A 15 -13.89 10.64 91.41
CA ARG A 15 -14.25 10.39 92.80
C ARG A 15 -15.62 9.72 92.87
N GLY A 16 -15.70 8.61 93.58
CA GLY A 16 -16.94 7.92 93.91
C GLY A 16 -17.88 8.83 94.69
N GLY A 17 -18.93 9.27 94.01
CA GLY A 17 -20.17 9.75 94.62
C GLY A 17 -21.27 8.80 94.18
N SER A 18 -21.71 7.91 95.08
CA SER A 18 -22.87 7.06 94.86
C SER A 18 -24.13 7.93 94.84
N PHE A 19 -24.50 8.43 93.67
CA PHE A 19 -25.81 9.03 93.45
C PHE A 19 -26.83 7.90 93.38
N ASP A 20 -27.54 7.69 94.48
CA ASP A 20 -28.64 6.73 94.59
C ASP A 20 -29.91 7.34 93.97
N ILE A 21 -30.14 7.01 92.69
CA ILE A 21 -31.19 7.59 91.83
C ILE A 21 -32.61 7.10 92.23
N ARG A 22 -32.76 6.29 93.28
CA ARG A 22 -34.04 5.65 93.66
C ARG A 22 -35.08 6.57 94.33
N ARG A 23 -34.84 7.88 94.45
CA ARG A 23 -35.67 8.75 95.32
C ARG A 23 -36.67 9.67 94.62
N ILE A 24 -36.79 9.69 93.29
CA ILE A 24 -37.67 10.67 92.60
C ILE A 24 -38.41 10.07 91.39
N LEU A 25 -39.10 8.93 91.54
CA LEU A 25 -40.17 8.56 90.58
C LEU A 25 -41.37 7.90 91.30
N PRO A 26 -42.60 8.38 91.06
CA PRO A 26 -43.81 7.81 91.64
C PRO A 26 -44.09 6.40 91.10
N SER A 27 -44.50 5.52 92.01
CA SER A 27 -44.90 4.14 91.81
C SER A 27 -46.19 4.03 90.97
N ALA A 28 -46.08 4.15 89.64
CA ALA A 28 -47.23 3.99 88.74
C ALA A 28 -46.84 3.47 87.34
N PHE A 29 -45.91 2.51 87.26
CA PHE A 29 -45.80 1.64 86.08
C PHE A 29 -46.13 0.21 86.51
N GLY A 30 -47.34 -0.22 86.17
CA GLY A 30 -47.73 -1.61 86.21
C GLY A 30 -46.72 -2.47 85.46
N ARG A 31 -46.48 -3.67 85.97
CA ARG A 31 -45.58 -4.68 85.41
C ARG A 31 -45.88 -4.88 83.92
N LEU A 32 -45.10 -4.27 83.05
CA LEU A 32 -44.96 -4.75 81.69
C LEU A 32 -44.37 -6.16 81.79
N PRO A 33 -44.96 -7.18 81.14
CA PRO A 33 -44.39 -8.51 81.16
C PRO A 33 -42.96 -8.43 80.62
N ALA A 34 -42.00 -8.98 81.38
CA ALA A 34 -40.63 -9.10 80.94
C ALA A 34 -40.62 -9.95 79.65
N MET A 35 -40.51 -9.29 78.49
CA MET A 35 -40.32 -10.01 77.24
C MET A 35 -38.96 -10.73 77.33
N PRO A 36 -38.89 -12.03 77.00
CA PRO A 36 -37.63 -12.77 77.08
C PRO A 36 -36.60 -12.10 76.16
N SER A 37 -35.36 -11.93 76.64
CA SER A 37 -34.27 -11.24 75.92
C SER A 37 -33.95 -11.81 74.52
N LYS A 38 -34.40 -13.03 74.24
CA LYS A 38 -34.37 -13.68 72.92
C LYS A 38 -35.33 -13.02 71.91
N LEU A 39 -36.44 -12.46 72.38
CA LEU A 39 -37.48 -11.80 71.57
C LEU A 39 -37.05 -10.40 71.14
N LEU A 40 -36.42 -9.61 72.04
CA LEU A 40 -35.83 -8.31 71.69
C LEU A 40 -34.67 -8.44 70.70
N ARG A 41 -33.79 -9.45 70.89
CA ARG A 41 -32.71 -9.77 69.94
C ARG A 41 -33.26 -10.24 68.59
N GLY A 42 -34.35 -11.01 68.59
CA GLY A 42 -35.06 -11.43 67.38
C GLY A 42 -35.65 -10.24 66.61
N MET A 43 -36.31 -9.31 67.30
CA MET A 43 -36.84 -8.08 66.69
C MET A 43 -35.73 -7.16 66.14
N GLY A 44 -34.59 -7.06 66.83
CA GLY A 44 -33.42 -6.32 66.35
C GLY A 44 -32.79 -6.93 65.10
N CYS A 45 -32.63 -8.26 65.06
CA CYS A 45 -32.17 -8.96 63.86
C CYS A 45 -33.16 -8.83 62.71
N MET A 46 -34.47 -8.88 62.98
CA MET A 46 -35.51 -8.74 61.97
C MET A 46 -35.58 -7.30 61.41
N ALA A 47 -35.39 -6.29 62.25
CA ALA A 47 -35.27 -4.90 61.80
C ALA A 47 -33.99 -4.68 60.98
N TYR A 48 -32.88 -5.31 61.37
CA TYR A 48 -31.61 -5.24 60.64
C TYR A 48 -31.69 -5.93 59.26
N THR A 49 -32.30 -7.12 59.17
CA THR A 49 -32.47 -7.80 57.87
C THR A 49 -33.40 -7.01 56.94
N LEU A 50 -34.45 -6.39 57.49
CA LEU A 50 -35.35 -5.53 56.73
C LEU A 50 -34.63 -4.27 56.24
N LEU A 51 -33.79 -3.65 57.08
CA LEU A 51 -32.94 -2.52 56.70
C LEU A 51 -31.96 -2.90 55.57
N VAL A 52 -31.25 -4.02 55.71
CA VAL A 52 -30.33 -4.53 54.67
C VAL A 52 -31.08 -4.82 53.37
N PHE A 53 -32.27 -5.40 53.46
CA PHE A 53 -33.11 -5.66 52.28
C PHE A 53 -33.56 -4.38 51.60
N VAL A 54 -33.96 -3.35 52.36
CA VAL A 54 -34.34 -2.04 51.80
C VAL A 54 -33.15 -1.35 51.15
N ILE A 55 -31.96 -1.38 51.76
CA ILE A 55 -30.74 -0.82 51.16
C ILE A 55 -30.40 -1.58 49.86
N PHE A 56 -30.48 -2.91 49.88
CA PHE A 56 -30.24 -3.73 48.69
C PHE A 56 -31.27 -3.45 47.58
N ALA A 57 -32.56 -3.35 47.93
CA ALA A 57 -33.63 -3.02 47.00
C ALA A 57 -33.48 -1.61 46.43
N LEU A 58 -33.07 -0.63 47.25
CA LEU A 58 -32.83 0.73 46.80
C LEU A 58 -31.59 0.79 45.90
N ALA A 59 -30.50 0.08 46.24
CA ALA A 59 -29.32 -0.03 45.40
C ALA A 59 -29.60 -0.75 44.07
N ALA A 60 -30.43 -1.79 44.11
CA ALA A 60 -30.90 -2.49 42.92
C ALA A 60 -31.80 -1.58 42.07
N TYR A 61 -32.71 -0.83 42.69
CA TYR A 61 -33.60 0.11 42.00
C TYR A 61 -32.86 1.30 41.41
N THR A 62 -31.89 1.88 42.13
CA THR A 62 -31.06 2.98 41.59
C THR A 62 -30.17 2.47 40.46
N SER A 63 -29.57 1.28 40.59
CA SER A 63 -28.78 0.66 39.52
C SER A 63 -29.64 0.33 38.29
N PHE A 64 -30.81 -0.28 38.51
CA PHE A 64 -31.76 -0.62 37.45
C PHE A 64 -32.36 0.63 36.79
N SER A 65 -32.69 1.67 37.56
CA SER A 65 -33.20 2.92 37.02
C SER A 65 -32.14 3.73 36.29
N VAL A 66 -30.87 3.69 36.69
CA VAL A 66 -29.76 4.28 35.91
C VAL A 66 -29.54 3.51 34.61
N PHE A 67 -29.67 2.18 34.62
CA PHE A 67 -29.60 1.35 33.42
C PHE A 67 -30.77 1.63 32.44
N VAL A 68 -32.00 1.74 32.95
CA VAL A 68 -33.20 2.01 32.15
C VAL A 68 -33.30 3.48 31.72
N ARG A 69 -32.80 4.44 32.52
CA ARG A 69 -32.73 5.87 32.14
C ARG A 69 -31.73 6.14 31.02
N SER A 70 -30.72 5.28 30.85
CA SER A 70 -29.85 5.36 29.68
C SER A 70 -30.51 4.71 28.47
N GLY A 71 -31.34 5.48 27.76
CA GLY A 71 -32.07 5.00 26.58
C GLY A 71 -31.16 4.30 25.56
N ALA A 72 -31.65 3.19 25.01
CA ALA A 72 -31.06 2.55 23.85
C ALA A 72 -31.43 3.35 22.59
N THR A 73 -30.47 3.51 21.69
CA THR A 73 -30.67 4.13 20.38
C THR A 73 -30.24 3.15 19.29
N THR A 74 -30.81 3.30 18.10
CA THR A 74 -30.49 2.47 16.94
C THR A 74 -29.32 3.08 16.19
N VAL A 75 -28.33 2.26 15.84
CA VAL A 75 -27.18 2.72 15.05
C VAL A 75 -27.62 2.95 13.60
N PRO A 76 -27.50 4.17 13.05
CA PRO A 76 -27.79 4.43 11.65
C PRO A 76 -26.73 3.80 10.72
N SER A 77 -27.07 3.63 9.45
CA SER A 77 -26.10 3.23 8.43
C SER A 77 -25.32 4.46 7.98
N VAL A 78 -24.01 4.44 8.20
CA VAL A 78 -23.06 5.46 7.78
C VAL A 78 -22.06 4.93 6.74
N GLU A 79 -22.20 3.69 6.30
CA GLU A 79 -21.40 3.11 5.22
C GLU A 79 -21.61 3.88 3.90
N GLY A 80 -20.52 4.21 3.21
CA GLY A 80 -20.54 5.02 2.00
C GLY A 80 -20.74 6.53 2.23
N MET A 81 -20.92 6.99 3.47
CA MET A 81 -20.98 8.42 3.78
C MET A 81 -19.57 9.02 3.97
N SER A 82 -19.48 10.34 3.80
CA SER A 82 -18.28 11.10 4.19
C SER A 82 -18.10 11.10 5.70
N GLN A 83 -16.88 11.34 6.19
CA GLN A 83 -16.61 11.47 7.62
C GLN A 83 -17.52 12.52 8.29
N THR A 84 -17.73 13.65 7.62
CA THR A 84 -18.54 14.76 8.15
C THR A 84 -20.01 14.40 8.23
N ASP A 85 -20.55 13.78 7.18
CA ASP A 85 -21.96 13.38 7.14
C ASP A 85 -22.24 12.25 8.15
N ALA A 86 -21.33 11.27 8.24
CA ALA A 86 -21.40 10.21 9.22
C ALA A 86 -21.37 10.75 10.65
N ALA A 87 -20.54 11.76 10.93
CA ALA A 87 -20.48 12.41 12.23
C ALA A 87 -21.81 13.09 12.58
N ASN A 88 -22.42 13.79 11.64
CA ASN A 88 -23.70 14.48 11.84
C ASN A 88 -24.84 13.49 12.11
N VAL A 89 -24.97 12.45 11.28
CA VAL A 89 -26.02 11.43 11.41
C VAL A 89 -25.90 10.66 12.72
N LEU A 90 -24.68 10.39 13.19
CA LEU A 90 -24.44 9.77 14.50
C LEU A 90 -24.73 10.73 15.65
N ALA A 91 -24.34 12.00 15.54
CA ALA A 91 -24.59 13.02 16.55
C ALA A 91 -26.10 13.25 16.76
N ASP A 92 -26.90 13.22 15.70
CA ASP A 92 -28.38 13.31 15.76
C ASP A 92 -29.00 12.17 16.59
N GLN A 93 -28.38 10.99 16.59
CA GLN A 93 -28.78 9.84 17.39
C GLN A 93 -28.15 9.81 18.79
N GLY A 94 -27.35 10.83 19.14
CA GLY A 94 -26.60 10.91 20.39
C GLY A 94 -25.46 9.88 20.48
N LEU A 95 -24.86 9.52 19.34
CA LEU A 95 -23.73 8.60 19.22
C LEU A 95 -22.44 9.36 18.90
N ALA A 96 -21.31 8.87 19.41
CA ALA A 96 -20.01 9.46 19.10
C ALA A 96 -19.36 8.72 17.93
N LEU A 97 -18.83 9.45 16.95
CA LEU A 97 -18.00 8.87 15.90
C LEU A 97 -16.56 8.72 16.39
N ARG A 98 -15.97 7.53 16.23
CA ARG A 98 -14.54 7.33 16.33
C ARG A 98 -14.02 6.73 15.04
N ILE A 99 -12.97 7.33 14.48
CA ILE A 99 -12.24 6.71 13.38
C ILE A 99 -11.32 5.66 13.98
N ALA A 100 -11.45 4.42 13.55
CA ALA A 100 -10.55 3.36 13.97
C ALA A 100 -9.12 3.75 13.58
N GLU A 101 -8.24 3.83 14.57
CA GLU A 101 -6.83 4.15 14.35
C GLU A 101 -6.17 2.99 13.60
N GLY A 102 -5.94 3.20 12.31
CA GLY A 102 -5.34 2.22 11.42
C GLY A 102 -5.27 2.81 10.02
N ARG A 103 -4.24 2.44 9.26
CA ARG A 103 -4.16 2.74 7.83
C ARG A 103 -5.46 2.20 7.22
N GLY A 104 -6.36 3.08 6.74
CA GLY A 104 -7.67 2.70 6.24
C GLY A 104 -7.64 1.50 5.28
N ARG A 105 -8.79 0.89 5.03
CA ARG A 105 -8.86 -0.33 4.23
C ARG A 105 -8.90 0.03 2.74
N TYR A 106 -8.13 -0.67 1.90
CA TYR A 106 -8.35 -0.61 0.45
C TYR A 106 -9.64 -1.35 0.10
N ASP A 107 -10.51 -0.69 -0.65
CA ASP A 107 -11.78 -1.24 -1.09
C ASP A 107 -12.03 -0.81 -2.55
N ASP A 108 -12.25 -1.77 -3.43
CA ASP A 108 -12.44 -1.49 -4.85
C ASP A 108 -13.83 -0.93 -5.17
N LYS A 109 -14.79 -1.05 -4.23
CA LYS A 109 -16.19 -0.59 -4.39
C LYS A 109 -16.44 0.74 -3.71
N VAL A 110 -15.70 1.05 -2.64
CA VAL A 110 -15.89 2.26 -1.84
C VAL A 110 -14.79 3.28 -2.18
N PRO A 111 -15.14 4.46 -2.73
CA PRO A 111 -14.19 5.55 -2.96
C PRO A 111 -13.38 5.94 -1.72
N ALA A 112 -12.21 6.52 -1.95
CA ALA A 112 -11.38 7.03 -0.85
C ALA A 112 -12.16 8.04 0.03
N ASP A 113 -11.83 8.05 1.32
CA ASP A 113 -12.38 8.95 2.35
C ASP A 113 -13.86 8.74 2.70
N LEU A 114 -14.49 7.69 2.16
CA LEU A 114 -15.81 7.24 2.59
C LEU A 114 -15.71 6.10 3.62
N VAL A 115 -16.75 5.94 4.45
CA VAL A 115 -16.81 4.86 5.43
C VAL A 115 -16.94 3.51 4.70
N ALA A 116 -15.90 2.68 4.80
CA ALA A 116 -15.87 1.33 4.23
C ALA A 116 -16.57 0.31 5.15
N ARG A 117 -16.47 0.53 6.46
CA ARG A 117 -17.07 -0.36 7.47
C ARG A 117 -17.36 0.41 8.74
N GLN A 118 -18.47 0.08 9.38
CA GLN A 118 -18.79 0.54 10.72
C GLN A 118 -18.84 -0.60 11.73
N SER A 119 -18.65 -0.28 13.00
CA SER A 119 -18.86 -1.19 14.12
C SER A 119 -19.27 -0.39 15.35
N PRO A 120 -20.45 -0.63 15.95
CA PRO A 120 -21.42 -1.70 15.66
C PRO A 120 -22.14 -1.59 14.29
N ASP A 121 -22.68 -2.72 13.81
CA ASP A 121 -23.37 -2.78 12.52
C ASP A 121 -24.65 -1.91 12.51
N ALA A 122 -25.07 -1.48 11.32
CA ALA A 122 -26.28 -0.69 11.17
C ALA A 122 -27.50 -1.42 11.73
N LYS A 123 -28.46 -0.64 12.27
CA LYS A 123 -29.69 -1.11 12.94
C LYS A 123 -29.47 -1.85 14.25
N SER A 124 -28.23 -1.98 14.73
CA SER A 124 -27.95 -2.51 16.07
C SER A 124 -28.44 -1.55 17.17
N PHE A 125 -28.77 -2.09 18.33
CA PHE A 125 -29.16 -1.31 19.50
C PHE A 125 -27.96 -1.09 20.41
N VAL A 126 -27.68 0.18 20.69
CA VAL A 126 -26.56 0.59 21.53
C VAL A 126 -27.02 1.61 22.57
N LYS A 127 -26.26 1.76 23.65
CA LYS A 127 -26.53 2.79 24.65
C LYS A 127 -26.32 4.18 24.04
N ARG A 128 -27.21 5.14 24.31
CA ARG A 128 -26.96 6.55 23.96
C ARG A 128 -25.62 7.00 24.56
N GLY A 129 -24.82 7.72 23.77
CA GLY A 129 -23.45 8.11 24.10
C GLY A 129 -22.39 7.04 23.79
N SER A 130 -22.77 5.89 23.24
CA SER A 130 -21.80 4.89 22.77
C SER A 130 -21.02 5.40 21.55
N THR A 131 -19.83 4.85 21.38
CA THR A 131 -18.94 5.18 20.28
C THR A 131 -19.13 4.18 19.13
N VAL A 132 -19.34 4.69 17.92
CA VAL A 132 -19.32 3.91 16.68
C VAL A 132 -17.96 4.07 16.04
N ASN A 133 -17.25 2.95 15.87
CA ASN A 133 -15.97 2.90 15.20
C ASN A 133 -16.19 2.77 13.69
N VAL A 134 -15.60 3.68 12.92
CA VAL A 134 -15.62 3.62 11.44
C VAL A 134 -14.23 3.36 10.89
N VAL A 135 -14.15 2.59 9.82
CA VAL A 135 -12.94 2.39 9.01
C VAL A 135 -13.16 3.11 7.69
N LEU A 136 -12.29 4.06 7.37
CA LEU A 136 -12.33 4.78 6.10
C LEU A 136 -11.71 3.93 4.98
N SER A 137 -12.28 4.05 3.78
CA SER A 137 -11.72 3.48 2.56
C SER A 137 -10.53 4.30 2.08
N ARG A 138 -9.52 3.63 1.55
CA ARG A 138 -8.42 4.25 0.80
C ARG A 138 -8.64 4.20 -0.71
N GLY A 139 -9.84 3.79 -1.14
CA GLY A 139 -10.16 3.48 -2.53
C GLY A 139 -9.51 2.18 -3.02
N PRO A 140 -9.57 1.93 -4.33
CA PRO A 140 -8.95 0.76 -4.94
C PRO A 140 -7.44 0.79 -4.75
N ARG A 141 -6.85 -0.38 -4.51
CA ARG A 141 -5.38 -0.48 -4.46
C ARG A 141 -4.84 -0.16 -5.85
N ARG A 142 -3.86 0.74 -5.93
CA ARG A 142 -3.17 1.06 -7.18
C ARG A 142 -1.66 0.87 -7.03
N VAL A 143 -1.01 0.53 -8.12
CA VAL A 143 0.43 0.33 -8.27
C VAL A 143 0.91 1.25 -9.38
N THR A 144 2.12 1.79 -9.22
CA THR A 144 2.76 2.63 -10.24
C THR A 144 3.49 1.74 -11.24
N VAL A 145 3.23 1.96 -12.53
CA VAL A 145 3.93 1.26 -13.62
C VAL A 145 5.37 1.75 -13.70
N PRO A 146 6.39 0.86 -13.63
CA PRO A 146 7.78 1.24 -13.78
C PRO A 146 8.11 1.65 -15.22
N ASP A 147 9.18 2.43 -15.41
CA ASP A 147 9.73 2.70 -16.74
C ASP A 147 10.60 1.52 -17.19
N LEU A 148 10.14 0.83 -18.23
CA LEU A 148 10.77 -0.35 -18.81
C LEU A 148 11.47 -0.06 -20.13
N ARG A 149 11.36 1.16 -20.65
CA ARG A 149 11.99 1.55 -21.93
C ARG A 149 13.51 1.40 -21.85
N ALA A 150 14.11 1.03 -22.98
CA ALA A 150 15.52 0.69 -23.14
C ALA A 150 16.03 -0.49 -22.27
N LYS A 151 15.17 -1.14 -21.46
CA LYS A 151 15.55 -2.37 -20.74
C LYS A 151 15.39 -3.58 -21.66
N THR A 152 16.14 -4.64 -21.37
CA THR A 152 15.94 -5.94 -22.02
C THR A 152 14.72 -6.65 -21.45
N LEU A 153 14.13 -7.58 -22.21
CA LEU A 153 12.97 -8.36 -21.76
C LEU A 153 13.16 -8.99 -20.35
N PRO A 154 14.29 -9.61 -20.00
CA PRO A 154 14.49 -10.16 -18.65
C PRO A 154 14.48 -9.10 -17.55
N LEU A 155 15.08 -7.93 -17.79
CA LEU A 155 15.09 -6.82 -16.85
C LEU A 155 13.70 -6.18 -16.71
N ALA A 156 12.95 -6.11 -17.81
CA ALA A 156 11.58 -5.63 -17.80
C ALA A 156 10.67 -6.55 -16.97
N GLN A 157 10.78 -7.86 -17.17
CA GLN A 157 10.03 -8.86 -16.41
C GLN A 157 10.34 -8.82 -14.90
N ALA A 158 11.61 -8.62 -14.52
CA ALA A 158 11.99 -8.44 -13.13
C ALA A 158 11.38 -7.17 -12.51
N GLY A 159 11.37 -6.06 -13.26
CA GLY A 159 10.74 -4.80 -12.84
C GLY A 159 9.23 -4.92 -12.62
N LEU A 160 8.53 -5.63 -13.52
CA LEU A 160 7.10 -5.90 -13.39
C LEU A 160 6.78 -6.79 -12.18
N SER A 161 7.54 -7.86 -12.02
CA SER A 161 7.37 -8.80 -10.90
C SER A 161 7.59 -8.12 -9.54
N GLY A 162 8.56 -7.21 -9.45
CA GLY A 162 8.85 -6.43 -8.24
C GLY A 162 7.74 -5.46 -7.83
N THR A 163 6.89 -5.04 -8.76
CA THR A 163 5.75 -4.14 -8.50
C THR A 163 4.42 -4.90 -8.37
N GLY A 164 4.39 -6.20 -8.67
CA GLY A 164 3.17 -7.01 -8.69
C GLY A 164 2.30 -6.76 -9.93
N LEU A 165 2.91 -6.31 -11.03
CA LEU A 165 2.30 -6.20 -12.35
C LEU A 165 2.60 -7.46 -13.16
N ALA A 166 1.75 -7.76 -14.14
CA ALA A 166 1.93 -8.90 -15.02
C ALA A 166 2.58 -8.47 -16.34
N LEU A 167 3.30 -9.40 -16.98
CA LEU A 167 3.75 -9.22 -18.35
C LEU A 167 2.54 -9.46 -19.29
N GLY A 168 2.26 -8.49 -20.14
CA GLY A 168 1.21 -8.56 -21.16
C GLY A 168 1.71 -9.17 -22.46
N ARG A 169 1.23 -8.61 -23.58
CA ARG A 169 1.63 -8.98 -24.93
C ARG A 169 3.02 -8.43 -25.25
N ILE A 170 3.79 -9.22 -25.98
CA ILE A 170 5.06 -8.80 -26.54
C ILE A 170 4.87 -8.63 -28.03
N LEU A 171 5.12 -7.42 -28.52
CA LEU A 171 5.16 -7.06 -29.93
C LEU A 171 6.59 -6.79 -30.32
N GLU A 172 6.94 -7.07 -31.56
CA GLU A 172 8.27 -6.83 -32.09
C GLU A 172 8.18 -5.90 -33.29
N ALA A 173 9.00 -4.84 -33.30
CA ALA A 173 9.07 -3.89 -34.41
C ALA A 173 10.51 -3.68 -34.84
N LEU A 174 10.70 -3.38 -36.12
CA LEU A 174 12.01 -2.98 -36.64
C LEU A 174 12.49 -1.74 -35.89
N ALA A 175 13.61 -1.85 -35.19
CA ALA A 175 14.17 -0.70 -34.51
C ALA A 175 14.76 0.27 -35.54
N PRO A 176 14.50 1.58 -35.44
CA PRO A 176 15.39 2.56 -36.04
C PRO A 176 16.82 2.35 -35.50
N HIS A 177 17.84 2.82 -36.21
CA HIS A 177 19.26 2.50 -35.96
C HIS A 177 19.82 2.83 -34.55
N ARG A 178 19.00 3.27 -33.59
CA ARG A 178 19.41 3.74 -32.26
C ARG A 178 19.14 2.74 -31.13
N GLU A 179 18.12 1.89 -31.22
CA GLU A 179 17.79 0.96 -30.12
C GLU A 179 18.53 -0.38 -30.27
N ALA A 180 19.02 -0.90 -29.13
CA ALA A 180 19.65 -2.21 -29.10
C ALA A 180 18.59 -3.30 -29.40
N PRO A 181 18.87 -4.27 -30.28
CA PRO A 181 17.97 -5.40 -30.49
C PRO A 181 17.64 -6.11 -29.16
N GLY A 182 16.36 -6.46 -28.97
CA GLY A 182 15.83 -7.06 -27.76
C GLY A 182 15.55 -6.08 -26.60
N SER A 183 15.72 -4.78 -26.80
CA SER A 183 15.32 -3.75 -25.83
C SER A 183 13.88 -3.28 -26.04
N VAL A 184 13.22 -2.83 -24.96
CA VAL A 184 11.88 -2.26 -25.02
C VAL A 184 11.93 -0.87 -25.66
N ILE A 185 11.25 -0.71 -26.77
CA ILE A 185 11.00 0.57 -27.44
C ILE A 185 9.89 1.32 -26.70
N GLU A 186 8.75 0.65 -26.51
CA GLU A 186 7.52 1.23 -25.99
C GLU A 186 6.83 0.27 -25.03
N GLN A 187 6.04 0.82 -24.12
CA GLN A 187 5.21 0.05 -23.19
C GLN A 187 3.80 0.62 -23.13
N ASP A 188 2.82 -0.23 -22.84
CA ASP A 188 1.45 0.17 -22.53
C ASP A 188 0.96 -0.65 -21.34
N PRO A 189 0.57 -0.05 -20.20
CA PRO A 189 0.43 1.39 -19.93
C PRO A 189 1.75 2.19 -19.80
N ASP A 190 1.62 3.50 -19.98
CA ASP A 190 2.72 4.47 -19.87
C ASP A 190 3.48 4.40 -18.53
N PRO A 191 4.77 4.75 -18.52
CA PRO A 191 5.55 4.82 -17.29
C PRO A 191 4.93 5.82 -16.30
N ASN A 192 4.96 5.45 -15.01
CA ASN A 192 4.32 6.18 -13.91
C ASN A 192 2.79 6.20 -13.92
N ALA A 193 2.14 5.53 -14.88
CA ALA A 193 0.70 5.32 -14.82
C ALA A 193 0.35 4.58 -13.52
N SER A 194 -0.75 4.98 -12.90
CA SER A 194 -1.28 4.30 -11.73
C SER A 194 -2.36 3.32 -12.20
N VAL A 195 -2.19 2.03 -11.90
CA VAL A 195 -3.04 0.95 -12.41
C VAL A 195 -3.38 -0.06 -11.30
N PRO A 196 -4.43 -0.87 -11.45
CA PRO A 196 -4.69 -1.97 -10.51
C PRO A 196 -3.51 -2.96 -10.44
N PRO A 197 -3.31 -3.64 -9.29
CA PRO A 197 -2.39 -4.77 -9.21
C PRO A 197 -2.72 -5.84 -10.25
N ALA A 198 -1.70 -6.61 -10.65
CA ALA A 198 -1.82 -7.67 -11.67
C ALA A 198 -2.30 -7.20 -13.06
N THR A 199 -2.33 -5.89 -13.32
CA THR A 199 -2.51 -5.36 -14.69
C THR A 199 -1.37 -5.85 -15.58
N GLY A 200 -1.70 -6.31 -16.79
CA GLY A 200 -0.72 -6.69 -17.81
C GLY A 200 -0.11 -5.45 -18.46
N VAL A 201 1.21 -5.40 -18.56
CA VAL A 201 1.95 -4.37 -19.30
C VAL A 201 2.43 -4.96 -20.62
N ASP A 202 1.89 -4.46 -21.72
CA ASP A 202 2.28 -4.81 -23.08
C ASP A 202 3.59 -4.11 -23.43
N LEU A 203 4.49 -4.80 -24.14
CA LEU A 203 5.82 -4.31 -24.50
C LEU A 203 6.03 -4.39 -26.01
N LEU A 204 6.61 -3.32 -26.59
CA LEU A 204 7.14 -3.31 -27.94
C LEU A 204 8.65 -3.45 -27.88
N LEU A 205 9.20 -4.52 -28.46
CA LEU A 205 10.63 -4.80 -28.51
C LEU A 205 11.25 -4.39 -29.83
N ALA A 206 12.49 -3.93 -29.73
CA ALA A 206 13.38 -3.62 -30.84
C ALA A 206 13.88 -4.89 -31.52
N MET A 207 13.58 -5.04 -32.81
CA MET A 207 14.24 -6.02 -33.67
C MET A 207 15.43 -5.40 -34.37
N ALA A 208 16.43 -6.23 -34.69
CA ALA A 208 17.52 -5.82 -35.55
C ALA A 208 16.98 -5.41 -36.92
N ALA A 209 17.27 -4.17 -37.34
CA ALA A 209 17.05 -3.76 -38.72
C ALA A 209 17.91 -4.65 -39.64
N PRO A 210 17.37 -5.18 -40.75
CA PRO A 210 18.18 -5.78 -41.78
C PRO A 210 19.21 -4.73 -42.21
N GLY A 211 20.50 -5.07 -42.17
CA GLY A 211 21.54 -4.16 -42.63
C GLY A 211 21.26 -3.69 -44.06
N GLU A 212 21.70 -2.47 -44.38
CA GLU A 212 21.59 -1.94 -45.74
C GLU A 212 22.27 -2.91 -46.72
N ARG A 213 21.49 -3.45 -47.66
CA ARG A 213 21.99 -4.32 -48.72
C ARG A 213 22.16 -3.51 -49.99
N TYR A 214 23.33 -3.64 -50.59
CA TYR A 214 23.69 -3.05 -51.86
C TYR A 214 23.80 -4.14 -52.92
N VAL A 215 23.69 -3.78 -54.19
CA VAL A 215 23.92 -4.72 -55.29
C VAL A 215 25.36 -4.58 -55.75
N MET A 216 26.10 -5.68 -55.78
CA MET A 216 27.49 -5.70 -56.24
C MET A 216 27.55 -5.30 -57.72
N PRO A 217 28.21 -4.20 -58.09
CA PRO A 217 28.35 -3.80 -59.48
C PRO A 217 29.34 -4.72 -60.21
N ASP A 218 29.34 -4.63 -61.54
CA ASP A 218 30.39 -5.23 -62.36
C ASP A 218 31.63 -4.33 -62.39
N LEU A 219 32.71 -4.86 -61.84
CA LEU A 219 34.03 -4.24 -61.71
C LEU A 219 35.03 -4.87 -62.68
N VAL A 220 34.67 -5.94 -63.38
CA VAL A 220 35.55 -6.56 -64.37
C VAL A 220 35.85 -5.53 -65.47
N TYR A 221 37.10 -5.50 -65.94
CA TYR A 221 37.65 -4.51 -66.88
C TYR A 221 37.75 -3.07 -66.36
N ARG A 222 37.43 -2.79 -65.09
CA ARG A 222 37.67 -1.48 -64.45
C ARG A 222 39.07 -1.41 -63.84
N HIS A 223 39.58 -0.18 -63.68
CA HIS A 223 40.89 0.06 -63.08
C HIS A 223 40.79 0.06 -61.55
N TYR A 224 41.62 -0.74 -60.89
CA TYR A 224 41.61 -0.92 -59.44
C TYR A 224 41.78 0.41 -58.69
N ASP A 225 42.68 1.29 -59.15
CA ASP A 225 42.91 2.59 -58.51
C ASP A 225 41.71 3.55 -58.54
N GLN A 226 40.75 3.36 -59.46
CA GLN A 226 39.51 4.14 -59.52
C GLN A 226 38.42 3.54 -58.63
N VAL A 227 38.39 2.21 -58.55
CA VAL A 227 37.40 1.44 -57.78
C VAL A 227 37.67 1.57 -56.29
N ARG A 228 38.92 1.38 -55.85
CA ARG A 228 39.31 1.42 -54.43
C ARG A 228 38.78 2.64 -53.67
N PRO A 229 39.11 3.88 -54.04
CA PRO A 229 38.67 5.06 -53.29
C PRO A 229 37.15 5.21 -53.28
N THR A 230 36.47 4.81 -54.35
CA THR A 230 35.01 4.88 -54.44
C THR A 230 34.33 3.93 -53.46
N PHE A 231 34.86 2.72 -53.31
CA PHE A 231 34.33 1.71 -52.39
C PHE A 231 34.68 2.04 -50.93
N GLU A 232 35.93 2.46 -50.67
CA GLU A 232 36.37 2.88 -49.34
C GLU A 232 35.63 4.13 -48.84
N ALA A 233 35.41 5.13 -49.71
CA ALA A 233 34.62 6.32 -49.37
C ALA A 233 33.15 5.99 -49.05
N ARG A 234 32.64 4.88 -49.61
CA ARG A 234 31.32 4.33 -49.30
C ARG A 234 31.39 3.28 -48.18
N GLY A 235 32.49 3.16 -47.44
CA GLY A 235 32.61 2.29 -46.28
C GLY A 235 32.57 0.79 -46.57
N PHE A 236 32.81 0.37 -47.82
CA PHE A 236 32.97 -1.05 -48.14
C PHE A 236 34.40 -1.51 -47.85
N LYS A 237 34.53 -2.74 -47.34
CA LYS A 237 35.83 -3.35 -47.05
C LYS A 237 36.32 -4.14 -48.25
N LEU A 238 37.44 -3.72 -48.82
CA LEU A 238 38.18 -4.55 -49.76
C LEU A 238 39.01 -5.57 -48.95
N GLY A 239 38.72 -6.85 -49.17
CA GLY A 239 39.38 -7.96 -48.50
C GLY A 239 40.65 -8.39 -49.24
N SER A 240 40.61 -9.57 -49.85
CA SER A 240 41.77 -10.14 -50.54
C SER A 240 41.92 -9.57 -51.95
N ILE A 241 43.02 -8.86 -52.18
CA ILE A 241 43.42 -8.43 -53.52
C ILE A 241 44.58 -9.31 -53.98
N LYS A 242 44.38 -10.06 -55.06
CA LYS A 242 45.42 -10.90 -55.68
C LYS A 242 45.87 -10.26 -56.98
N PHE A 243 47.18 -10.15 -57.16
CA PHE A 243 47.75 -9.71 -58.43
C PHE A 243 48.15 -10.94 -59.24
N GLU A 244 47.66 -11.03 -60.47
CA GLU A 244 47.91 -12.16 -61.35
C GLU A 244 48.41 -11.66 -62.71
N ARG A 245 49.37 -12.38 -63.28
CA ARG A 245 49.91 -12.07 -64.61
C ARG A 245 48.87 -12.44 -65.67
N TYR A 246 48.57 -11.50 -66.55
CA TYR A 246 47.60 -11.73 -67.63
C TYR A 246 48.03 -11.02 -68.91
N GLU A 247 48.39 -11.80 -69.93
CA GLU A 247 48.81 -11.26 -71.23
C GLU A 247 47.64 -10.59 -71.96
N GLY A 248 47.93 -9.46 -72.61
CA GLY A 248 46.93 -8.73 -73.39
C GLY A 248 45.99 -7.82 -72.59
N VAL A 249 46.17 -7.69 -71.27
CA VAL A 249 45.42 -6.75 -70.42
C VAL A 249 46.38 -5.80 -69.72
N ALA A 250 46.03 -4.51 -69.66
CA ALA A 250 46.84 -3.51 -68.99
C ALA A 250 46.95 -3.78 -67.47
N ALA A 251 48.11 -3.47 -66.88
CA ALA A 251 48.29 -3.52 -65.44
C ALA A 251 47.24 -2.68 -64.70
N GLY A 252 46.78 -3.15 -63.55
CA GLY A 252 45.80 -2.46 -62.73
C GLY A 252 44.34 -2.71 -63.12
N VAL A 253 44.08 -3.45 -64.20
CA VAL A 253 42.71 -3.84 -64.61
C VAL A 253 42.22 -5.04 -63.78
N ILE A 254 40.98 -4.97 -63.30
CA ILE A 254 40.34 -6.06 -62.55
C ILE A 254 39.95 -7.17 -63.52
N LEU A 255 40.49 -8.37 -63.28
CA LEU A 255 40.21 -9.59 -64.06
C LEU A 255 39.03 -10.36 -63.48
N ARG A 256 38.93 -10.42 -62.15
CA ARG A 256 37.90 -11.18 -61.44
C ARG A 256 37.48 -10.46 -60.18
N GLN A 257 36.22 -10.59 -59.82
CA GLN A 257 35.67 -10.09 -58.57
C GLN A 257 34.94 -11.18 -57.80
N PHE A 258 34.86 -11.00 -56.49
CA PHE A 258 33.99 -11.76 -55.60
C PHE A 258 33.50 -10.84 -54.48
N PRO A 259 32.19 -10.75 -54.19
CA PRO A 259 31.07 -11.45 -54.83
C PRO A 259 30.85 -11.09 -56.32
N LEU A 260 30.08 -11.94 -57.02
CA LEU A 260 29.74 -11.75 -58.44
C LEU A 260 28.82 -10.54 -58.63
N PRO A 261 28.79 -9.94 -59.84
CA PRO A 261 27.85 -8.86 -60.16
C PRO A 261 26.41 -9.28 -59.89
N GLY A 262 25.60 -8.38 -59.31
CA GLY A 262 24.21 -8.65 -58.94
C GLY A 262 24.03 -9.29 -57.55
N HIS A 263 25.10 -9.79 -56.91
CA HIS A 263 25.01 -10.36 -55.57
C HIS A 263 24.70 -9.27 -54.52
N PRO A 264 23.81 -9.52 -53.54
CA PRO A 264 23.58 -8.59 -52.45
C PRO A 264 24.81 -8.53 -51.53
N VAL A 265 25.29 -7.33 -51.22
CA VAL A 265 26.47 -7.09 -50.37
C VAL A 265 26.15 -6.10 -49.26
N SER A 266 26.65 -6.37 -48.06
CA SER A 266 26.63 -5.46 -46.92
C SER A 266 27.95 -4.67 -46.85
N ARG A 267 28.00 -3.61 -46.04
CA ARG A 267 29.26 -2.88 -45.77
C ARG A 267 30.27 -3.69 -44.95
N GLU A 268 29.82 -4.78 -44.34
CA GLU A 268 30.65 -5.67 -43.54
C GLU A 268 31.32 -6.77 -44.37
N ASP A 269 30.77 -7.05 -45.56
CA ASP A 269 31.25 -8.10 -46.45
C ASP A 269 32.61 -7.71 -47.05
N ALA A 270 33.52 -8.69 -47.12
CA ALA A 270 34.83 -8.50 -47.72
C ALA A 270 34.79 -8.75 -49.23
N ILE A 271 35.03 -7.70 -50.01
CA ILE A 271 35.10 -7.80 -51.48
C ILE A 271 36.52 -8.18 -51.90
N SER A 272 36.66 -9.28 -52.63
CA SER A 272 37.93 -9.77 -53.12
C SER A 272 38.07 -9.52 -54.62
N LEU A 273 39.25 -9.09 -55.06
CA LEU A 273 39.53 -8.73 -56.45
C LEU A 273 40.80 -9.44 -56.94
N VAL A 274 40.80 -9.84 -58.20
CA VAL A 274 42.01 -10.27 -58.91
C VAL A 274 42.34 -9.19 -59.93
N VAL A 275 43.56 -8.65 -59.86
CA VAL A 275 44.02 -7.51 -60.66
C VAL A 275 45.18 -7.95 -61.56
N ALA A 276 45.15 -7.56 -62.83
CA ALA A 276 46.21 -7.81 -63.77
C ALA A 276 47.49 -7.06 -63.37
N THR A 277 48.63 -7.73 -63.42
CA THR A 277 49.95 -7.09 -63.39
C THR A 277 50.60 -7.14 -64.77
N ALA A 278 51.35 -6.10 -65.14
CA ALA A 278 52.12 -6.09 -66.36
C ALA A 278 53.32 -7.04 -66.26
N ASP A 279 53.76 -7.51 -67.42
CA ASP A 279 55.03 -8.23 -67.58
C ASP A 279 56.19 -7.31 -67.19
N GLY A 280 56.84 -7.64 -66.08
CA GLY A 280 58.03 -6.94 -65.59
C GLY A 280 57.74 -5.80 -64.61
N ALA A 281 57.57 -6.16 -63.34
CA ALA A 281 58.19 -5.40 -62.26
C ALA A 281 59.11 -6.37 -61.51
N PRO A 282 60.36 -5.96 -61.17
CA PRO A 282 61.37 -6.82 -60.57
C PRO A 282 60.97 -7.39 -59.20
#